data_AF-A0A2V6GQ53-F1
#
_entry.id   AF-A0A2V6GQ53-F1
#
_cell.length_a   1.000
_cell.length_b   1.000
_cell.length_c   1.000
_cell.angle_alpha   90.00
_cell.angle_beta   90.00
_cell.angle_gamma   90.00
#
_symmetry.space_group_name_H-M   'P 1'
#
loop_
_entity.id
_entity.type
_entity.pdbx_description
1 polymer ?
#
loop_
_entity_poly.entity_id
_entity_poly.type
_entity_poly.pdbx_seq_one_letter_code
_entity_poly.pdbx_strand_id
1 'polypeptide(L)'
;MPRQYTLQRAPRSTSIHIDYAAELNEQQLAAVTAPPGPLLVIAGAGSGKTRTLTYRVAYLLENGIDPRNILLLTFTNKAARQMLDRVANLLPVDASGLWGGTFHSVGNRMLRRHGSALGYSSGFTIM
;
A
#
# COMPACT_ATOMS: atom_id res chain seq x y z
N MET A 1 -25.09 25.38 30.82
CA MET A 1 -23.71 25.64 30.33
C MET A 1 -23.36 24.57 29.29
N PRO A 2 -22.92 24.93 28.08
CA PRO A 2 -22.53 23.96 27.07
C PRO A 2 -21.22 23.26 27.49
N ARG A 3 -21.19 21.92 27.42
CA ARG A 3 -19.96 21.14 27.64
C ARG A 3 -19.08 21.28 26.41
N GLN A 4 -17.91 21.87 26.58
CA GLN A 4 -16.90 21.98 25.55
C GLN A 4 -16.16 20.64 25.46
N TYR A 5 -16.34 19.94 24.34
CA TYR A 5 -15.60 18.72 24.04
C TYR A 5 -14.44 19.07 23.11
N THR A 6 -13.22 18.96 23.62
CA THR A 6 -12.01 19.06 22.80
C THR A 6 -11.66 17.66 22.31
N LEU A 7 -11.79 17.41 21.02
CA LEU A 7 -11.32 16.16 20.41
C LEU A 7 -9.79 16.13 20.50
N GLN A 8 -9.27 15.46 21.53
CA GLN A 8 -7.85 15.13 21.59
C GLN A 8 -7.57 14.12 20.48
N ARG A 9 -6.88 14.58 19.43
CA ARG A 9 -6.36 13.70 18.39
C ARG A 9 -5.43 12.72 19.09
N ALA A 10 -5.76 11.43 19.06
CA ALA A 10 -4.93 10.39 19.65
C ALA A 10 -3.47 10.58 19.19
N PRO A 11 -2.47 10.41 20.08
CA PRO A 11 -1.07 10.48 19.68
C PRO A 11 -0.88 9.56 18.47
N ARG A 12 -0.24 10.07 17.41
CA ARG A 12 0.18 9.20 16.29
C ARG A 12 1.04 8.10 16.91
N SER A 13 0.59 6.87 16.72
CA SER A 13 1.10 5.61 17.27
C SER A 13 2.61 5.63 17.54
N THR A 14 2.96 5.18 18.75
CA THR A 14 4.29 4.78 19.22
C THR A 14 5.16 4.21 18.10
N SER A 15 6.35 4.78 17.95
CA SER A 15 7.39 4.48 16.97
C SER A 15 7.90 3.04 17.08
N ILE A 16 7.17 2.08 16.52
CA ILE A 16 7.76 0.81 16.10
C ILE A 16 8.38 1.08 14.74
N HIS A 17 9.72 1.13 14.71
CA HIS A 17 10.50 1.20 13.48
C HIS A 17 10.99 -0.20 13.15
N ILE A 18 10.75 -0.65 11.92
CA ILE A 18 11.28 -1.92 11.42
C ILE A 18 12.81 -1.79 11.28
N ASP A 19 13.56 -2.75 11.86
CA ASP A 19 14.98 -2.91 11.53
C ASP A 19 15.12 -3.61 10.17
N TYR A 20 15.07 -2.80 9.11
CA TYR A 20 15.14 -3.29 7.73
C TYR A 20 16.43 -4.07 7.43
N ALA A 21 17.55 -3.71 8.07
CA ALA A 21 18.84 -4.36 7.82
C ALA A 21 18.91 -5.74 8.46
N ALA A 22 18.22 -5.96 9.58
CA ALA A 22 18.06 -7.29 10.17
C ALA A 22 17.08 -8.19 9.39
N GLU A 23 16.06 -7.60 8.78
CA GLU A 23 14.99 -8.33 8.10
C GLU A 23 15.25 -8.64 6.61
N LEU A 24 16.20 -7.95 5.98
CA LEU A 24 16.41 -8.01 4.54
C LEU A 24 17.88 -8.26 4.21
N ASN A 25 18.14 -9.02 3.15
CA ASN A 25 19.49 -9.08 2.59
C ASN A 25 19.85 -7.76 1.90
N GLU A 26 21.13 -7.57 1.57
CA GLU A 26 21.66 -6.34 0.99
C GLU A 26 20.91 -5.88 -0.28
N GLN A 27 20.60 -6.80 -1.20
CA GLN A 27 19.90 -6.48 -2.45
C GLN A 27 18.44 -6.07 -2.20
N GLN A 28 17.75 -6.74 -1.28
CA GLN A 28 16.38 -6.41 -0.90
C GLN A 28 16.34 -5.08 -0.15
N LEU A 29 17.28 -4.84 0.76
CA LEU A 29 17.43 -3.58 1.49
C LEU A 29 17.64 -2.43 0.52
N ALA A 30 18.58 -2.56 -0.43
CA ALA A 30 18.83 -1.55 -1.45
C ALA A 30 17.57 -1.22 -2.28
N ALA A 31 16.76 -2.22 -2.65
CA ALA A 31 15.50 -2.00 -3.34
C ALA A 31 14.44 -1.34 -2.44
N VAL A 32 14.38 -1.71 -1.16
CA VAL A 32 13.42 -1.18 -0.17
C VAL A 32 13.74 0.26 0.20
N THR A 33 15.01 0.66 0.25
CA THR A 33 15.46 2.01 0.65
C THR A 33 15.84 2.89 -0.54
N ALA A 34 15.60 2.45 -1.77
CA ALA A 34 15.92 3.21 -2.98
C ALA A 34 15.35 4.64 -2.94
N PRO A 35 16.03 5.64 -3.52
CA PRO A 35 15.50 7.00 -3.59
C PRO A 35 14.24 7.07 -4.47
N PRO A 36 13.48 8.18 -4.42
CA PRO A 36 12.35 8.40 -5.33
C PRO A 36 12.77 8.32 -6.80
N GLY A 37 11.98 7.62 -7.61
CA GLY A 37 12.21 7.49 -9.05
C GLY A 37 11.83 6.10 -9.58
N PRO A 38 11.95 5.89 -10.90
CA PRO A 38 11.73 4.59 -11.51
C PRO A 38 12.75 3.57 -11.01
N LEU A 39 12.28 2.37 -10.64
CA LEU A 39 13.13 1.27 -10.18
C LEU A 39 12.64 -0.05 -10.80
N LEU A 40 13.56 -0.82 -11.37
CA LEU A 40 13.30 -2.17 -11.88
C LEU A 40 14.03 -3.20 -11.00
N VAL A 41 13.28 -4.09 -10.37
CA VAL A 41 13.82 -5.19 -9.56
C VAL A 41 13.63 -6.51 -10.31
N ILE A 42 14.72 -7.05 -10.86
CA ILE A 42 14.73 -8.35 -11.54
C ILE A 42 15.16 -9.41 -10.53
N ALA A 43 14.34 -10.45 -10.33
CA ALA A 43 14.70 -11.50 -9.39
C ALA A 43 14.07 -12.85 -9.73
N GLY A 44 14.84 -13.92 -9.52
CA GLY A 44 14.44 -15.31 -9.75
C GLY A 44 13.29 -15.79 -8.86
N ALA A 45 12.80 -17.01 -9.10
CA ALA A 45 11.82 -17.63 -8.22
C ALA A 45 12.40 -17.77 -6.79
N GLY A 46 11.56 -17.63 -5.76
CA GLY A 46 11.98 -17.77 -4.36
C GLY A 46 12.84 -16.63 -3.79
N SER A 47 13.26 -15.63 -4.59
CA SER A 47 14.15 -14.54 -4.16
C SER A 47 13.55 -13.51 -3.19
N GLY A 48 12.29 -13.70 -2.78
CA GLY A 48 11.60 -12.77 -1.88
C GLY A 48 11.00 -11.52 -2.55
N LYS A 49 10.75 -11.51 -3.87
CA LYS A 49 10.12 -10.36 -4.59
C LYS A 49 8.96 -9.71 -3.84
N THR A 50 8.01 -10.52 -3.38
CA THR A 50 6.84 -10.02 -2.65
C THR A 50 7.21 -9.45 -1.30
N ARG A 51 8.21 -10.02 -0.60
CA ARG A 51 8.75 -9.49 0.66
C ARG A 51 9.37 -8.12 0.42
N THR A 52 10.24 -7.98 -0.58
CA THR A 52 10.82 -6.69 -0.98
C THR A 52 9.75 -5.64 -1.25
N LEU A 53 8.71 -5.99 -2.02
CA LEU A 53 7.62 -5.06 -2.34
C LEU A 53 6.85 -4.61 -1.08
N THR A 54 6.50 -5.53 -0.18
CA THR A 54 5.74 -5.18 1.03
C THR A 54 6.57 -4.37 2.02
N TYR A 55 7.86 -4.68 2.14
CA TYR A 55 8.78 -3.89 2.96
C TYR A 55 9.04 -2.50 2.38
N ARG A 56 9.05 -2.34 1.04
CA ARG A 56 9.13 -1.01 0.40
C ARG A 56 7.93 -0.15 0.76
N VAL A 57 6.73 -0.72 0.78
CA VAL A 57 5.52 0.01 1.19
C VAL A 57 5.63 0.43 2.65
N ALA A 58 6.02 -0.50 3.53
CA ALA A 58 6.22 -0.20 4.94
C ALA A 58 7.24 0.94 5.11
N TYR A 59 8.38 0.88 4.41
CA TYR A 59 9.40 1.92 4.43
C TYR A 59 8.85 3.29 4.02
N LEU A 60 8.07 3.36 2.94
CA LEU A 60 7.44 4.62 2.51
C LEU A 60 6.48 5.16 3.57
N LEU A 61 5.68 4.31 4.20
CA LEU A 61 4.73 4.70 5.25
C LEU A 61 5.45 5.21 6.50
N GLU A 62 6.51 4.52 6.97
CA GLU A 62 7.34 4.99 8.10
C GLU A 62 8.01 6.33 7.81
N ASN A 63 8.40 6.58 6.56
CA ASN A 63 8.96 7.86 6.11
C ASN A 63 7.88 8.94 5.87
N GLY A 64 6.64 8.71 6.31
CA GLY A 64 5.57 9.71 6.32
C GLY A 64 4.82 9.89 5.00
N ILE A 65 5.01 8.98 4.03
CA ILE A 65 4.19 8.98 2.82
C ILE A 65 2.77 8.58 3.18
N ASP A 66 1.80 9.42 2.80
CA ASP A 66 0.39 9.14 3.00
C ASP A 66 -0.01 7.85 2.26
N PRO A 67 -0.66 6.86 2.91
CA PRO A 67 -1.10 5.63 2.26
C PRO A 67 -1.91 5.85 0.99
N ARG A 68 -2.68 6.96 0.92
CA ARG A 68 -3.51 7.32 -0.24
C ARG A 68 -2.70 7.66 -1.50
N ASN A 69 -1.41 7.92 -1.34
CA ASN A 69 -0.48 8.19 -2.43
C ASN A 69 0.27 6.93 -2.91
N ILE A 70 -0.05 5.76 -2.36
CA ILE A 70 0.57 4.49 -2.72
C ILE A 70 -0.46 3.59 -3.43
N LEU A 71 -0.05 2.99 -4.55
CA LEU A 71 -0.84 2.04 -5.32
C LEU A 71 -0.06 0.72 -5.50
N LEU A 72 -0.66 -0.39 -5.08
CA LEU A 72 -0.13 -1.75 -5.25
C LEU A 72 -0.96 -2.54 -6.25
N LEU A 73 -0.31 -3.01 -7.31
CA LEU A 73 -0.96 -3.75 -8.39
C LEU A 73 -0.35 -5.14 -8.57
N THR A 74 -1.21 -6.10 -8.91
CA THR A 74 -0.80 -7.46 -9.30
C THR A 74 -1.83 -8.06 -10.26
N PHE A 75 -1.59 -9.28 -10.72
CA PHE A 75 -2.48 -9.97 -11.67
C PHE A 75 -3.54 -10.82 -10.99
N THR A 76 -3.31 -11.34 -9.78
CA THR A 76 -4.23 -12.28 -9.12
C THR A 76 -4.83 -11.71 -7.85
N ASN A 77 -6.10 -12.03 -7.59
CA ASN A 77 -6.78 -11.61 -6.36
C ASN A 77 -6.10 -12.18 -5.11
N LYS A 78 -5.57 -13.41 -5.19
CA LYS A 78 -4.83 -14.04 -4.09
C LYS A 78 -3.56 -13.27 -3.76
N ALA A 79 -2.76 -12.90 -4.75
CA ALA A 79 -1.55 -12.10 -4.53
C ALA A 79 -1.90 -10.71 -3.98
N ALA A 80 -2.98 -10.08 -4.46
CA ALA A 80 -3.40 -8.77 -4.00
C ALA A 80 -3.72 -8.78 -2.50
N ARG A 81 -4.54 -9.75 -2.05
CA ARG A 81 -4.86 -9.95 -0.64
C ARG A 81 -3.61 -10.22 0.18
N GLN A 82 -2.78 -11.17 -0.24
CA GLN A 82 -1.54 -11.50 0.47
C GLN A 82 -0.58 -10.32 0.62
N MET A 83 -0.45 -9.45 -0.39
CA MET A 83 0.39 -8.25 -0.29
C MET A 83 -0.18 -7.25 0.70
N LEU A 84 -1.49 -6.99 0.66
CA LEU A 84 -2.17 -6.08 1.59
C LEU A 84 -2.10 -6.58 3.03
N ASP A 85 -2.38 -7.86 3.25
CA ASP A 85 -2.30 -8.49 4.58
C ASP A 85 -0.88 -8.40 5.16
N ARG A 86 0.14 -8.62 4.31
CA ARG A 86 1.54 -8.47 4.73
C ARG A 86 1.89 -7.04 5.12
N VAL A 87 1.46 -6.05 4.35
CA VAL A 87 1.70 -4.64 4.71
C VAL A 87 1.01 -4.29 6.03
N ALA A 88 -0.25 -4.70 6.20
CA ALA A 88 -1.00 -4.46 7.43
C ALA A 88 -0.35 -5.12 8.66
N ASN A 89 0.28 -6.27 8.49
CA ASN A 89 0.98 -6.98 9.57
C ASN A 89 2.38 -6.42 9.87
N LEU A 90 3.00 -5.68 8.95
CA LEU A 90 4.34 -5.13 9.14
C LEU A 90 4.37 -3.89 10.03
N LEU A 91 3.31 -3.09 10.02
CA LEU A 91 3.29 -1.80 10.72
C LEU A 91 2.00 -1.64 11.53
N PRO A 92 2.08 -1.14 12.78
CA PRO A 92 0.91 -0.74 13.56
C PRO A 92 0.38 0.64 13.09
N VAL A 93 0.39 0.89 11.78
CA VAL A 93 -0.08 2.14 11.17
C VAL A 93 -1.36 1.88 10.40
N ASP A 94 -2.23 2.89 10.39
CA ASP A 94 -3.46 2.82 9.63
C ASP A 94 -3.18 2.85 8.12
N ALA A 95 -3.24 1.67 7.49
CA ALA A 95 -3.12 1.51 6.04
C ALA A 95 -4.47 1.62 5.30
N SER A 96 -5.56 2.06 5.95
CA SER A 96 -6.91 2.10 5.37
C SER A 96 -7.07 2.98 4.12
N GLY A 97 -6.09 3.82 3.82
CA GLY A 97 -6.02 4.63 2.59
C GLY A 97 -5.28 3.99 1.41
N LEU A 98 -4.53 2.90 1.63
CA LEU A 98 -3.70 2.26 0.62
C LEU A 98 -4.57 1.67 -0.49
N TRP A 99 -4.28 2.02 -1.74
CA TRP A 99 -4.89 1.34 -2.87
C TRP A 99 -4.11 0.08 -3.18
N GLY A 100 -4.77 -1.08 -3.14
CA GLY A 100 -4.18 -2.34 -3.56
C GLY A 100 -5.21 -3.22 -4.24
N GLY A 101 -4.77 -3.97 -5.26
CA GLY A 101 -5.67 -4.83 -5.99
C GLY A 101 -5.06 -5.45 -7.23
N THR A 102 -5.91 -6.11 -8.00
CA THR A 102 -5.60 -6.41 -9.39
C THR A 102 -5.81 -5.21 -10.28
N PHE A 103 -5.14 -5.17 -11.44
CA PHE A 103 -5.38 -4.16 -12.48
C PHE A 103 -6.87 -3.99 -12.78
N HIS A 104 -7.59 -5.10 -12.96
CA HIS A 104 -9.04 -5.09 -13.21
C HIS A 104 -9.83 -4.50 -12.04
N SER A 105 -9.53 -4.90 -10.80
CA SER A 105 -10.24 -4.38 -9.62
C SER A 105 -10.05 -2.87 -9.43
N VAL A 106 -8.84 -2.38 -9.66
CA VAL A 106 -8.50 -0.96 -9.55
C VAL A 106 -9.13 -0.18 -10.71
N GLY A 107 -9.06 -0.69 -11.93
CA GLY A 107 -9.72 -0.09 -13.10
C GLY A 107 -11.24 0.00 -12.92
N ASN A 108 -11.88 -1.07 -12.45
CA ASN A 108 -13.31 -1.07 -12.13
C ASN A 108 -13.64 -0.04 -11.03
N ARG A 109 -12.81 0.09 -9.98
CA ARG A 109 -13.00 1.12 -8.94
C ARG A 109 -12.89 2.54 -9.51
N MET A 110 -11.94 2.79 -10.41
CA MET A 110 -11.81 4.07 -11.11
C MET A 110 -13.04 4.37 -11.96
N LEU A 111 -13.49 3.41 -12.78
CA LEU A 111 -14.68 3.55 -13.62
C LEU A 111 -15.95 3.76 -12.81
N ARG A 112 -16.12 3.09 -11.66
CA ARG A 112 -17.26 3.33 -10.77
C ARG A 112 -17.28 4.74 -10.20
N ARG A 113 -16.11 5.35 -10.00
CA ARG A 113 -15.99 6.70 -9.45
C ARG A 113 -16.07 7.80 -10.51
N HIS A 114 -15.54 7.55 -11.71
CA HIS A 114 -15.32 8.59 -12.72
C HIS A 114 -15.93 8.27 -14.09
N GLY A 115 -16.56 7.11 -14.27
CA GLY A 115 -17.09 6.63 -15.54
C GLY A 115 -18.24 7.46 -16.10
N SER A 116 -18.93 8.26 -15.27
CA SER A 116 -19.97 9.19 -15.72
C SER A 116 -19.44 10.21 -16.73
N ALA A 117 -18.18 10.62 -16.62
CA ALA A 117 -17.53 11.50 -17.59
C ALA A 117 -17.35 10.85 -18.98
N LEU A 118 -17.44 9.52 -19.06
CA LEU A 118 -17.39 8.73 -20.28
C LEU A 118 -18.79 8.24 -20.72
N GLY A 119 -19.85 8.66 -20.03
CA GLY A 119 -21.22 8.23 -20.30
C GLY A 119 -21.60 6.87 -19.68
N TYR A 120 -20.76 6.28 -18.82
CA TYR A 120 -21.12 5.07 -18.09
C TYR A 120 -22.00 5.39 -16.88
N SER A 121 -23.04 4.58 -16.64
CA SER A 121 -23.79 4.61 -15.39
C SER A 121 -22.94 4.02 -14.25
N SER A 122 -23.12 4.46 -13.01
CA SER A 122 -22.38 3.91 -11.85
C SER A 122 -22.68 2.42 -11.60
N GLY A 123 -23.80 1.92 -12.14
CA GLY A 123 -24.27 0.54 -12.04
C GLY A 123 -23.98 -0.33 -13.26
N PHE A 124 -23.00 0.02 -14.11
CA PHE A 124 -22.67 -0.80 -15.27
C PHE A 124 -22.29 -2.24 -14.87
N THR A 125 -22.71 -3.19 -15.71
CA THR A 125 -22.40 -4.61 -15.54
C THR A 125 -21.06 -4.93 -16.19
N ILE A 126 -20.27 -5.79 -15.54
CA ILE A 126 -19.08 -6.41 -16.14
C ILE A 126 -19.52 -7.79 -16.63
N MET A 127 -19.34 -8.05 -17.93
CA MET A 127 -19.63 -9.34 -18.55
C MET A 127 -18.47 -10.31 -18.40
#